data_AF-A0AAI9PK30-F1
#
_entry.id   AF-A0AAI9PK30-F1
#
_cell.length_a   1.000
_cell.length_b   1.000
_cell.length_c   1.000
_cell.angle_alpha   90.00
_cell.angle_beta   90.00
_cell.angle_gamma   90.00
#
_symmetry.space_group_name_H-M   'P 1'
#
loop_
_entity.id
_entity.type
_entity.pdbx_description
1 polymer ?
#
loop_
_entity_poly.entity_id
_entity_poly.type
_entity_poly.pdbx_seq_one_letter_code
_entity_poly.pdbx_strand_id
1 'polypeptide(L)'
;MSAFCVYGMTITHAKKLAEKRLERGHNCKTKEEWKEKVGAIAEAILTSHSPVQVSPTFDAPQFAREWIEVAQRTSKIYAPKVMVRKQKVDKHGNPVVSKSTGLPTLGWSPYQV
;
A
#
# COMPACT_ATOMS: atom_id res chain seq x y z
N MET A 1 -7.47 15.82 13.19
CA MET A 1 -6.79 15.78 11.87
C MET A 1 -5.98 14.50 11.87
N SER A 2 -6.48 13.47 11.19
CA SER A 2 -5.87 12.15 11.17
C SER A 2 -4.60 12.16 10.32
N ALA A 3 -3.47 11.89 10.95
CA ALA A 3 -2.14 12.08 10.36
C ALA A 3 -1.39 10.77 10.10
N PHE A 4 -1.91 9.60 10.51
CA PHE A 4 -1.18 8.34 10.40
C PHE A 4 -1.94 7.31 9.56
N CYS A 5 -1.25 6.44 8.84
CA CYS A 5 -1.85 5.28 8.17
C CYS A 5 -0.83 4.17 8.02
N VAL A 6 -1.28 2.99 7.58
CA VAL A 6 -0.43 1.83 7.32
C VAL A 6 -0.34 1.61 5.83
N TYR A 7 0.89 1.58 5.34
CA TYR A 7 1.22 1.14 4.00
C TYR A 7 1.75 -0.28 4.03
N GLY A 8 1.40 -1.08 3.04
CA GLY A 8 1.85 -2.46 2.92
C GLY A 8 1.27 -3.14 1.69
N MET A 9 1.41 -4.46 1.63
CA MET A 9 0.78 -5.27 0.60
C MET A 9 0.11 -6.49 1.24
N THR A 10 -1.17 -6.70 0.97
CA THR A 10 -1.91 -7.87 1.46
C THR A 10 -2.13 -8.88 0.34
N ILE A 11 -2.17 -10.17 0.66
CA ILE A 11 -2.46 -11.21 -0.35
C ILE A 11 -3.80 -10.97 -1.05
N THR A 12 -4.82 -10.50 -0.32
CA THR A 12 -6.13 -10.20 -0.91
C THR A 12 -6.03 -9.10 -1.96
N HIS A 13 -5.21 -8.07 -1.71
CA HIS A 13 -4.97 -7.02 -2.68
C HIS A 13 -4.11 -7.49 -3.86
N ALA A 14 -3.07 -8.28 -3.60
CA ALA A 14 -2.23 -8.86 -4.62
C ALA A 14 -3.01 -9.79 -5.57
N LYS A 15 -3.93 -10.60 -5.03
CA LYS A 15 -4.85 -11.44 -5.83
C LYS A 15 -5.77 -10.61 -6.72
N LYS A 16 -6.38 -9.54 -6.19
CA LYS A 16 -7.22 -8.63 -6.99
C LYS A 16 -6.43 -7.96 -8.12
N LEU A 17 -5.18 -7.58 -7.87
CA LEU A 17 -4.30 -7.02 -8.90
C LEU A 17 -3.91 -8.07 -9.94
N ALA A 18 -3.64 -9.31 -9.52
CA ALA A 18 -3.34 -10.43 -10.40
C ALA A 18 -4.54 -10.77 -11.30
N GLU A 19 -5.75 -10.84 -10.75
CA GLU A 19 -7.00 -11.05 -11.48
C GLU A 19 -7.20 -9.95 -12.53
N LYS A 20 -7.12 -8.69 -12.13
CA LYS A 20 -7.24 -7.55 -13.05
C LYS A 20 -6.17 -7.55 -14.15
N ARG A 21 -4.97 -8.04 -13.86
CA ARG A 21 -3.88 -8.17 -14.84
C ARG A 21 -4.17 -9.28 -15.85
N LEU A 22 -4.74 -10.40 -15.39
CA LEU A 22 -5.12 -11.52 -16.25
C LEU A 22 -6.36 -11.21 -17.10
N GLU A 23 -7.35 -10.50 -16.55
CA GLU A 23 -8.54 -10.04 -17.29
C GLU A 23 -8.20 -9.15 -18.48
N ARG A 24 -7.11 -8.37 -18.38
CA ARG A 24 -6.69 -7.42 -19.43
C ARG A 24 -5.93 -8.05 -20.59
N GLY A 25 -5.59 -9.34 -20.55
CA GLY A 25 -4.71 -9.90 -21.59
C GLY A 25 -4.58 -11.42 -21.68
N HIS A 26 -5.28 -12.21 -20.86
CA HIS A 26 -5.13 -13.67 -20.88
C HIS A 26 -6.48 -14.40 -21.04
N ASN A 27 -6.63 -15.08 -22.18
CA ASN A 27 -7.64 -16.12 -22.38
C ASN A 27 -7.17 -17.41 -21.67
N CYS A 28 -7.53 -17.58 -20.40
CA CYS A 28 -7.41 -18.90 -19.76
C CYS A 28 -8.64 -19.73 -20.09
N LYS A 29 -8.43 -20.95 -20.57
CA LYS A 29 -9.49 -21.84 -21.05
C LYS A 29 -10.20 -22.59 -19.92
N THR A 30 -9.56 -22.71 -18.75
CA THR A 30 -10.05 -23.47 -17.59
C THR A 30 -9.90 -22.68 -16.28
N LYS A 31 -10.81 -22.93 -15.33
CA LYS A 31 -10.83 -22.25 -14.02
C LYS A 31 -9.64 -22.60 -13.12
N GLU A 32 -9.03 -23.77 -13.31
CA GLU A 32 -7.91 -24.26 -12.50
C GLU A 32 -6.60 -23.58 -12.90
N GLU A 33 -6.28 -23.55 -14.20
CA GLU A 33 -5.14 -22.80 -14.73
C GLU A 33 -5.21 -21.31 -14.37
N TRP A 34 -6.41 -20.73 -14.31
CA TRP A 34 -6.59 -19.36 -13.85
C TRP A 34 -6.17 -19.18 -12.40
N LYS A 35 -6.61 -20.05 -11.50
CA LYS A 35 -6.28 -19.96 -10.06
C LYS A 35 -4.78 -20.10 -9.81
N GLU A 36 -4.11 -21.02 -10.52
CA GLU A 36 -2.66 -21.21 -10.39
C GLU A 36 -1.89 -19.98 -10.89
N LYS A 37 -2.26 -19.43 -12.06
CA LYS A 37 -1.65 -18.20 -12.60
C LYS A 37 -1.91 -16.99 -11.70
N VAL A 38 -3.12 -16.84 -11.18
CA VAL A 38 -3.43 -15.79 -10.19
C VAL A 38 -2.55 -15.94 -8.97
N GLY A 39 -2.36 -17.16 -8.46
CA GLY A 39 -1.48 -17.45 -7.32
C GLY A 39 -0.04 -17.01 -7.56
N ALA A 40 0.57 -17.48 -8.67
CA ALA A 40 1.95 -17.15 -9.02
C ALA A 40 2.16 -15.64 -9.24
N ILE A 41 1.22 -14.98 -9.93
CA ILE A 41 1.28 -13.53 -10.15
C ILE A 41 1.05 -12.77 -8.84
N ALA A 42 0.15 -13.23 -7.97
CA ALA A 42 -0.10 -12.60 -6.68
C ALA A 42 1.15 -12.65 -5.78
N GLU A 43 1.89 -13.75 -5.75
CA GLU A 43 3.15 -13.85 -5.01
C GLU A 43 4.23 -12.91 -5.56
N ALA A 44 4.34 -12.83 -6.90
CA ALA A 44 5.23 -11.87 -7.55
C ALA A 44 4.85 -10.42 -7.22
N ILE A 45 3.57 -10.07 -7.27
CA ILE A 45 3.05 -8.73 -6.92
C ILE A 45 3.29 -8.44 -5.44
N LEU A 46 3.09 -9.43 -4.57
CA LEU A 46 3.28 -9.26 -3.13
C LEU A 46 4.71 -8.83 -2.77
N THR A 47 5.69 -9.34 -3.50
CA THR A 47 7.11 -9.06 -3.26
C THR A 47 7.61 -7.83 -4.02
N SER A 48 7.15 -7.63 -5.26
CA SER A 48 7.70 -6.59 -6.18
C SER A 48 6.95 -5.27 -6.17
N HIS A 49 5.68 -5.25 -5.78
CA HIS A 49 4.85 -4.06 -5.94
C HIS A 49 5.12 -3.04 -4.82
N SER A 50 5.00 -1.76 -5.17
CA SER A 50 5.12 -0.68 -4.20
C SER A 50 4.06 -0.81 -3.10
N PRO A 51 4.41 -0.59 -1.82
CA PRO A 51 3.45 -0.57 -0.72
C PRO A 51 2.33 0.44 -1.00
N VAL A 52 1.09 0.02 -0.79
CA VAL A 52 -0.09 0.87 -0.92
C VAL A 52 -0.72 1.11 0.44
N GLN A 53 -1.56 2.13 0.55
CA GLN A 53 -2.34 2.34 1.78
C GLN A 53 -3.33 1.18 1.96
N VAL A 54 -3.18 0.44 3.06
CA VAL A 54 -4.03 -0.72 3.38
C VAL A 54 -4.99 -0.45 4.54
N SER A 55 -4.72 0.58 5.34
CA SER A 55 -5.57 0.97 6.47
C SER A 55 -6.29 2.31 6.22
N PRO A 56 -7.37 2.59 6.99
CA PRO A 56 -7.86 3.95 7.18
C PRO A 56 -6.80 4.88 7.78
N THR A 57 -7.10 6.18 7.78
CA THR A 57 -6.27 7.18 8.47
C THR A 57 -6.62 7.23 9.95
N PHE A 58 -5.60 7.22 10.79
CA PHE A 58 -5.68 7.27 12.24
C PHE A 58 -5.16 8.62 12.78
N ASP A 59 -5.67 9.01 13.95
CA ASP A 59 -5.22 10.23 14.64
C ASP A 59 -3.89 10.04 15.39
N ALA A 60 -3.58 8.81 15.83
CA ALA A 60 -2.38 8.50 16.59
C ALA A 60 -1.59 7.32 15.97
N PRO A 61 -0.27 7.29 16.13
CA PRO A 61 0.56 6.22 15.59
C PRO A 61 0.34 4.87 16.29
N GLN A 62 -0.10 4.88 17.56
CA GLN A 62 -0.41 3.65 18.31
C GLN A 62 -1.50 2.81 17.64
N PHE A 63 -2.59 3.43 17.18
CA PHE A 63 -3.66 2.74 16.46
C PHE A 63 -3.19 2.14 15.14
N ALA A 64 -2.26 2.81 14.44
CA ALA A 64 -1.66 2.26 13.23
C ALA A 64 -0.79 1.02 13.54
N ARG A 65 -0.09 1.00 14.68
CA ARG A 65 0.70 -0.17 15.12
C ARG A 65 -0.18 -1.33 15.55
N GLU A 66 -1.21 -1.07 16.34
CA GLU A 66 -2.21 -2.07 16.75
C GLU A 66 -2.89 -2.68 15.51
N TRP A 67 -3.20 -1.85 14.52
CA TRP A 67 -3.74 -2.32 13.25
C TRP A 67 -2.77 -3.27 12.54
N ILE A 68 -1.46 -2.94 12.50
CA ILE A 68 -0.44 -3.82 11.91
C ILE A 68 -0.38 -5.16 12.67
N GLU A 69 -0.43 -5.13 13.99
CA GLU A 69 -0.39 -6.32 14.83
C GLU A 69 -1.59 -7.24 14.57
N VAL A 70 -2.80 -6.67 14.51
CA VAL A 70 -4.02 -7.42 14.15
C VAL A 70 -3.94 -7.92 12.71
N ALA A 71 -3.46 -7.08 11.78
CA ALA A 71 -3.33 -7.44 10.38
C ALA A 71 -2.34 -8.59 10.17
N GLN A 72 -1.22 -8.63 10.90
CA GLN A 72 -0.25 -9.73 10.85
C GLN A 72 -0.81 -11.04 11.40
N ARG A 73 -1.67 -10.98 12.44
CA ARG A 73 -2.33 -12.17 13.00
C ARG A 73 -3.43 -12.73 12.10
N THR A 74 -4.21 -11.84 11.47
CA THR A 74 -5.40 -12.22 10.70
C THR A 74 -5.14 -12.40 9.21
N SER A 75 -4.13 -11.72 8.68
CA SER A 75 -3.84 -11.67 7.25
C SER A 75 -2.34 -11.71 6.97
N LYS A 76 -1.95 -12.26 5.82
CA LYS A 76 -0.56 -12.16 5.36
C LYS A 76 -0.36 -10.76 4.77
N ILE A 77 0.22 -9.87 5.58
CA ILE A 77 0.66 -8.53 5.19
C ILE A 77 2.18 -8.51 5.02
N TYR A 78 2.63 -7.95 3.89
CA TYR A 78 4.04 -7.83 3.55
C TYR A 78 4.53 -6.40 3.75
N ALA A 79 5.70 -6.27 4.37
CA ALA A 79 6.39 -5.02 4.67
C ALA A 79 5.48 -3.87 5.19
N PRO A 80 4.66 -4.10 6.23
CA PRO A 80 3.83 -3.04 6.79
C PRO A 80 4.69 -1.90 7.36
N LYS A 81 4.35 -0.66 7.02
CA LYS A 81 5.02 0.55 7.51
C LYS A 81 3.98 1.58 7.93
N VAL A 82 4.20 2.19 9.09
CA VAL A 82 3.41 3.35 9.50
C VAL A 82 3.91 4.56 8.70
N MET A 83 2.96 5.26 8.08
CA MET A 83 3.19 6.49 7.36
C MET A 83 2.53 7.64 8.10
N VAL A 84 3.13 8.82 8.03
CA VAL A 84 2.61 10.06 8.57
C VAL A 84 2.41 11.08 7.45
N ARG A 85 1.32 11.84 7.54
CA ARG A 85 1.02 12.92 6.62
C ARG A 85 1.89 14.12 6.98
N LYS A 86 2.86 14.45 6.12
CA LYS A 86 3.78 15.57 6.29
C LYS A 86 3.93 16.34 4.98
N GLN A 87 4.50 17.53 5.05
CA GLN A 87 4.87 18.27 3.84
C GLN A 87 5.85 17.43 3.03
N LYS A 88 5.57 17.28 1.74
CA LYS A 88 6.45 16.59 0.80
C LYS A 88 7.68 17.47 0.64
N VAL A 89 8.84 16.95 1.01
CA VAL A 89 10.12 17.59 0.79
C VAL A 89 10.76 17.02 -0.47
N ASP A 90 11.45 17.87 -1.22
CA ASP A 90 12.29 17.45 -2.34
C ASP A 90 13.64 16.90 -1.83
N LYS A 91 14.47 16.36 -2.73
CA LYS A 91 15.79 15.81 -2.42
C LYS A 91 16.73 16.77 -1.69
N HIS A 92 16.48 18.07 -1.81
CA HIS A 92 17.25 19.15 -1.19
C HIS A 92 16.65 19.64 0.15
N GLY A 93 15.58 19.01 0.65
CA GLY A 93 14.91 19.40 1.90
C GLY A 93 13.88 20.53 1.75
N ASN A 94 13.72 21.08 0.54
CA ASN A 94 12.75 22.15 0.29
C ASN A 94 11.31 21.61 0.18
N PRO A 95 10.30 22.30 0.73
CA PRO A 95 8.90 21.91 0.55
C PRO A 95 8.50 21.94 -0.92
N VAL A 96 7.88 20.87 -1.40
CA VAL A 96 7.31 20.79 -2.76
C VAL A 96 6.05 21.64 -2.77
N VAL A 97 6.14 22.85 -3.31
CA VAL A 97 5.02 23.77 -3.42
C VAL A 97 4.18 23.42 -4.65
N SER A 98 2.86 23.39 -4.49
CA SER A 98 1.95 23.24 -5.62
C SER A 98 1.98 24.50 -6.48
N LYS A 99 2.23 24.35 -7.78
CA LYS A 99 2.23 25.48 -8.73
C LYS A 99 0.85 26.17 -8.85
N SER A 100 -0.24 25.47 -8.49
CA SER A 100 -1.59 26.01 -8.60
C SER A 100 -2.06 26.75 -7.35
N THR A 101 -1.64 26.32 -6.16
CA THR A 101 -2.14 26.87 -4.88
C THR A 101 -1.07 27.62 -4.09
N GLY A 102 0.20 27.54 -4.47
CA GLY A 102 1.31 28.16 -3.73
C GLY A 102 1.55 27.58 -2.34
N LEU A 103 0.83 26.52 -1.96
CA LEU A 103 0.93 25.86 -0.66
C LEU A 103 1.84 24.62 -0.72
N PRO A 104 2.53 24.26 0.37
CA PRO A 104 3.27 23.00 0.48
C PRO A 104 2.36 21.80 0.26
N THR A 105 2.76 20.92 -0.65
CA THR A 105 2.03 19.70 -0.96
C THR A 105 2.18 18.73 0.21
N LEU A 106 1.07 18.19 0.71
CA LEU A 106 1.10 17.13 1.72
C LEU A 106 1.29 15.77 1.04
N GLY A 107 2.15 14.94 1.62
CA GLY A 107 2.40 13.58 1.19
C GLY A 107 2.50 12.63 2.38
N TRP A 108 2.54 11.34 2.07
CA TRP A 108 2.82 10.30 3.06
C TRP A 108 4.34 10.08 3.14
N SER A 109 4.88 10.16 4.35
CA SER A 109 6.29 9.88 4.64
C SER A 109 6.40 8.79 5.71
N PRO A 110 7.42 7.91 5.69
CA PRO A 110 7.62 6.92 6.74
C PRO A 110 7.66 7.57 8.13
N TYR A 111 6.88 7.04 9.06
CA TYR A 111 6.94 7.46 10.46
C TYR A 111 8.08 6.72 11.14
N GLN A 112 9.19 7.43 11.37
CA GLN A 112 10.29 6.99 12.23
C GLN A 112 10.00 7.47 13.65
N VAL A 113 10.15 6.56 14.61
CA VAL A 113 9.99 6.80 16.05
C VAL A 113 11.32 7.21 16.63
#